data_AF-A0A517XQD1-F1
#
_entry.id   AF-A0A517XQD1-F1
#
_cell.length_a   1.000
_cell.length_b   1.000
_cell.length_c   1.000
_cell.angle_alpha   90.00
_cell.angle_beta   90.00
_cell.angle_gamma   90.00
#
_symmetry.space_group_name_H-M   'P 1'
#
loop_
_entity.id
_entity.type
_entity.pdbx_description
1 polymer ?
#
loop_
_entity_poly.entity_id
_entity_poly.type
_entity_poly.pdbx_seq_one_letter_code
_entity_poly.pdbx_strand_id
1 'polypeptide(L)'
;MLRSACALAVVAGLALPAAADIPPPPPNKGFKRVPCEFVLKLDAELPGYKFYPFQRLGLGGQETVGDELKLKTDASTAVASSSSPSVRTGVVAVPTKVMDELGSKEKLAKLLSRQNKEELPAGVVVFETRGTSRDLKDSDPRTKVQNVVTVSRDDKAGVKFTAKEAPAPAGQDAGPEVSAWPPGQVVAGVAAGLAVVALGVWFARRK
;
A
#
# COMPACT_ATOMS: atom_id res chain seq x y z
N MET A 1 22.40 18.55 48.33
CA MET A 1 22.08 19.30 47.11
C MET A 1 22.35 18.44 45.87
N LEU A 2 21.60 17.35 45.74
CA LEU A 2 21.89 16.29 44.76
C LEU A 2 20.58 15.70 44.22
N ARG A 3 19.67 16.57 43.73
CA ARG A 3 18.36 16.12 43.20
C ARG A 3 17.87 16.84 41.94
N SER A 4 18.60 17.83 41.43
CA SER A 4 18.15 18.65 40.28
C SER A 4 18.96 18.46 39.00
N ALA A 5 19.83 17.45 38.90
CA ALA A 5 20.65 17.22 37.70
C ALA A 5 20.16 16.07 36.80
N CYS A 6 19.27 15.18 37.28
CA CYS A 6 18.79 14.03 36.49
C CYS A 6 17.58 14.34 35.58
N ALA A 7 16.91 15.48 35.76
CA ALA A 7 15.69 15.79 35.01
C ALA A 7 15.95 16.38 33.60
N LEU A 8 17.14 16.93 33.35
CA LEU A 8 17.47 17.57 32.06
C LEU A 8 18.07 16.62 31.02
N ALA A 9 18.62 15.47 31.45
CA ALA A 9 19.19 14.48 30.53
C ALA A 9 18.12 13.57 29.88
N VAL A 10 16.93 13.47 30.48
CA VAL A 10 15.84 12.62 29.96
C VAL A 10 15.01 13.33 28.87
N VAL A 11 15.00 14.68 28.85
CA VAL A 11 14.21 15.44 27.87
C VAL A 11 14.96 15.64 26.54
N ALA A 12 16.31 15.60 26.55
CA ALA A 12 17.11 15.75 25.33
C ALA A 12 17.27 14.45 24.51
N GLY A 13 16.91 13.29 25.06
CA GLY A 13 17.08 11.98 24.41
C GLY A 13 15.89 11.49 23.58
N LEU A 14 14.75 12.20 23.59
CA LEU A 14 13.53 11.79 22.90
C LEU A 14 13.19 12.61 21.65
N ALA A 15 14.05 13.59 21.31
CA ALA A 15 13.91 14.35 20.09
C ALA A 15 14.84 13.78 19.01
N LEU A 16 14.25 12.94 18.16
CA LEU A 16 14.69 12.49 16.82
C LEU A 16 15.25 11.04 16.76
N PRO A 17 14.78 10.20 15.81
CA PRO A 17 14.08 10.57 14.59
C PRO A 17 12.66 9.98 14.55
N ALA A 18 11.65 10.79 14.86
CA ALA A 18 10.35 10.62 14.19
C ALA A 18 10.52 11.17 12.77
N ALA A 19 11.32 10.48 11.96
CA ALA A 19 11.39 10.72 10.53
C ALA A 19 10.04 10.27 9.94
N ALA A 20 9.12 11.23 9.93
CA ALA A 20 8.08 11.44 8.93
C ALA A 20 7.23 10.22 8.54
N ASP A 21 6.20 9.96 9.33
CA ASP A 21 4.90 9.56 8.76
C ASP A 21 4.07 10.84 8.60
N ILE A 22 4.50 11.73 7.68
CA ILE A 22 3.68 12.87 7.29
C ILE A 22 2.46 12.25 6.60
N PRO A 23 1.24 12.39 7.15
CA PRO A 23 0.07 11.83 6.51
C PRO A 23 0.00 12.42 5.10
N PRO A 24 -0.25 11.58 4.08
CA PRO A 24 -0.21 12.02 2.71
C PRO A 24 -1.19 13.19 2.53
N PRO A 25 -0.85 14.19 1.69
CA PRO A 25 -1.63 15.41 1.58
C PRO A 25 -3.11 15.08 1.33
N PRO A 26 -4.06 15.79 1.96
CA PRO A 26 -5.47 15.48 1.81
C PRO A 26 -5.86 15.48 0.33
N PRO A 27 -6.80 14.61 -0.08
CA PRO A 27 -7.27 14.59 -1.45
C PRO A 27 -7.88 15.95 -1.83
N ASN A 28 -7.87 16.24 -3.13
CA ASN A 28 -8.51 17.45 -3.64
C ASN A 28 -10.01 17.47 -3.28
N LYS A 29 -10.59 18.66 -3.14
CA LYS A 29 -12.03 18.81 -2.86
C LYS A 29 -12.87 18.07 -3.89
N GLY A 30 -13.85 17.27 -3.43
CA GLY A 30 -14.69 16.42 -4.28
C GLY A 30 -14.11 15.04 -4.59
N PHE A 31 -12.98 14.70 -3.97
CA PHE A 31 -12.35 13.39 -4.08
C PHE A 31 -12.12 12.77 -2.70
N LYS A 32 -12.30 11.46 -2.65
CA LYS A 32 -11.93 10.60 -1.52
C LYS A 32 -10.70 9.79 -1.88
N ARG A 33 -9.83 9.58 -0.90
CA ARG A 33 -8.68 8.69 -1.03
C ARG A 33 -9.06 7.29 -0.56
N VAL A 34 -8.90 6.30 -1.43
CA VAL A 34 -9.17 4.89 -1.13
C VAL A 34 -7.91 4.05 -1.27
N PRO A 35 -7.78 2.93 -0.53
CA PRO A 35 -6.69 1.98 -0.70
C PRO A 35 -6.64 1.43 -2.13
N CYS A 36 -5.43 1.20 -2.65
CA CYS A 36 -5.17 0.59 -3.93
C CYS A 36 -4.36 -0.70 -3.73
N GLU A 37 -4.84 -1.82 -4.26
CA GLU A 37 -4.17 -3.11 -4.19
C GLU A 37 -3.91 -3.68 -5.58
N PHE A 38 -2.81 -4.43 -5.69
CA PHE A 38 -2.46 -5.18 -6.90
C PHE A 38 -2.67 -6.65 -6.63
N VAL A 39 -3.45 -7.30 -7.48
CA VAL A 39 -3.76 -8.72 -7.36
C VAL A 39 -3.34 -9.43 -8.63
N LEU A 40 -2.42 -10.37 -8.48
CA LEU A 40 -1.88 -11.17 -9.55
C LEU A 40 -2.80 -12.37 -9.83
N LYS A 41 -3.10 -12.62 -11.11
CA LYS A 41 -3.88 -13.75 -11.58
C LYS A 41 -3.19 -14.39 -12.78
N LEU A 42 -3.07 -15.72 -12.79
CA LEU A 42 -2.60 -16.44 -13.96
C LEU A 42 -3.76 -16.67 -14.95
N ASP A 43 -3.52 -16.43 -16.22
CA ASP A 43 -4.47 -16.75 -17.29
C ASP A 43 -4.39 -18.23 -17.69
N ALA A 44 -3.18 -18.80 -17.63
CA ALA A 44 -2.90 -20.21 -17.87
C ALA A 44 -1.74 -20.66 -16.96
N GLU A 45 -1.58 -21.98 -16.79
CA GLU A 45 -0.42 -22.52 -16.08
C GLU A 45 0.88 -22.19 -16.82
N LEU A 46 1.90 -21.78 -16.07
CA LEU A 46 3.21 -21.43 -16.59
C LEU A 46 4.30 -22.29 -15.93
N PRO A 47 4.32 -23.63 -16.16
CA PRO A 47 5.20 -24.57 -15.44
C PRO A 47 6.71 -24.42 -15.69
N GLY A 48 7.14 -23.42 -16.45
CA GLY A 48 8.56 -23.08 -16.67
C GLY A 48 9.03 -21.79 -15.99
N TYR A 49 8.17 -21.16 -15.18
CA TYR A 49 8.46 -19.88 -14.55
C TYR A 49 8.29 -19.95 -13.03
N LYS A 50 9.21 -19.29 -12.33
CA LYS A 50 9.13 -19.01 -10.90
C LYS A 50 8.83 -17.53 -10.72
N PHE A 51 7.99 -17.19 -9.76
CA PHE A 51 7.55 -15.82 -9.49
C PHE A 51 8.07 -15.40 -8.13
N TYR A 52 8.71 -14.23 -8.06
CA TYR A 52 9.22 -13.71 -6.79
C TYR A 52 8.76 -12.27 -6.58
N PRO A 53 8.29 -11.91 -5.38
CA PRO A 53 8.10 -10.52 -5.04
C PRO A 53 9.49 -9.89 -4.87
N PHE A 54 9.65 -8.65 -5.29
CA PHE A 54 10.87 -7.90 -5.05
C PHE A 54 10.58 -6.55 -4.45
N GLN A 55 11.56 -6.02 -3.74
CA GLN A 55 11.58 -4.66 -3.25
C GLN A 55 12.93 -4.04 -3.57
N ARG A 56 12.90 -2.97 -4.36
CA ARG A 56 14.06 -2.15 -4.68
C ARG A 56 13.98 -0.87 -3.88
N LEU A 57 14.95 -0.69 -3.00
CA LEU A 57 15.09 0.51 -2.19
C LEU A 57 15.71 1.66 -3.00
N GLY A 58 15.65 2.88 -2.46
CA GLY A 58 16.20 4.08 -3.08
C GLY A 58 17.72 4.10 -3.11
N LEU A 59 18.31 5.28 -3.39
CA LEU A 59 19.77 5.45 -3.39
C LEU A 59 20.40 4.91 -2.09
N GLY A 60 21.31 3.93 -2.24
CA GLY A 60 22.04 3.29 -1.14
C GLY A 60 21.36 2.09 -0.48
N GLY A 61 20.13 1.75 -0.86
CA GLY A 61 19.44 0.57 -0.34
C GLY A 61 19.66 -0.68 -1.21
N GLN A 62 19.74 -1.84 -0.58
CA GLN A 62 19.86 -3.13 -1.28
C GLN A 62 18.49 -3.60 -1.80
N GLU A 63 18.47 -4.14 -3.01
CA GLU A 63 17.35 -4.88 -3.53
C GLU A 63 17.15 -6.19 -2.75
N THR A 64 15.90 -6.49 -2.45
CA THR A 64 15.51 -7.76 -1.82
C THR A 64 14.53 -8.51 -2.71
N VAL A 65 14.67 -9.83 -2.71
CA VAL A 65 13.77 -10.76 -3.38
C VAL A 65 13.19 -11.67 -2.31
N GLY A 66 11.87 -11.75 -2.23
CA GLY A 66 11.18 -12.55 -1.23
C GLY A 66 11.08 -14.03 -1.60
N ASP A 67 10.14 -14.72 -0.97
CA ASP A 67 9.86 -16.12 -1.26
C ASP A 67 9.08 -16.33 -2.56
N GLU A 68 9.23 -17.52 -3.12
CA GLU A 68 8.55 -17.89 -4.35
C GLU A 68 7.04 -17.83 -4.16
N LEU A 69 6.35 -17.11 -5.04
CA LEU A 69 4.90 -17.06 -5.09
C LEU A 69 4.39 -18.32 -5.78
N LYS A 70 3.68 -19.16 -5.02
CA LYS A 70 2.94 -20.30 -5.56
C LYS A 70 1.63 -19.82 -6.18
N LEU A 71 1.71 -19.37 -7.43
CA LEU A 71 0.56 -18.90 -8.18
C LEU A 71 -0.24 -20.07 -8.75
N LYS A 72 -1.57 -19.93 -8.78
CA LYS A 72 -2.50 -20.88 -9.39
C LYS A 72 -3.46 -20.13 -10.32
N THR A 73 -4.07 -20.82 -11.28
CA THR A 73 -5.02 -20.24 -12.24
C THR A 73 -6.39 -19.93 -11.63
N ASP A 74 -6.77 -20.67 -10.58
CA ASP A 74 -8.02 -20.51 -9.84
C ASP A 74 -7.93 -19.53 -8.66
N ALA A 75 -6.71 -19.15 -8.26
CA ALA A 75 -6.45 -18.29 -7.13
C ALA A 75 -5.81 -16.96 -7.56
N SER A 76 -6.12 -15.91 -6.80
CA SER A 76 -5.53 -14.59 -6.98
C SER A 76 -4.59 -14.27 -5.82
N THR A 77 -3.40 -13.77 -6.08
CA THR A 77 -2.39 -13.48 -5.04
C THR A 77 -2.16 -11.98 -4.93
N ALA A 78 -2.32 -11.42 -3.73
CA ALA A 78 -2.01 -10.02 -3.48
C ALA A 78 -0.50 -9.77 -3.57
N VAL A 79 -0.12 -8.69 -4.25
CA VAL A 79 1.27 -8.25 -4.40
C VAL A 79 1.46 -6.96 -3.63
N ALA A 80 2.55 -6.88 -2.86
CA ALA A 80 2.89 -5.68 -2.13
C ALA A 80 3.07 -4.48 -3.08
N SER A 81 2.65 -3.30 -2.62
CA SER A 81 2.95 -2.03 -3.27
C SER A 81 3.50 -1.03 -2.29
N SER A 82 4.19 -0.03 -2.81
CA SER A 82 4.82 1.04 -2.04
C SER A 82 4.20 2.38 -2.40
N SER A 83 3.90 3.19 -1.38
CA SER A 83 3.55 4.62 -1.52
C SER A 83 4.78 5.49 -1.70
N SER A 84 5.96 5.01 -1.31
CA SER A 84 7.20 5.79 -1.37
C SER A 84 7.71 5.90 -2.81
N PRO A 85 8.02 7.10 -3.31
CA PRO A 85 8.60 7.29 -4.63
C PRO A 85 10.00 6.69 -4.74
N SER A 86 10.68 6.50 -3.61
CA SER A 86 12.04 5.94 -3.52
C SER A 86 12.06 4.42 -3.48
N VAL A 87 10.95 3.78 -3.10
CA VAL A 87 10.83 2.32 -3.01
C VAL A 87 9.99 1.80 -4.16
N ARG A 88 10.50 0.81 -4.88
CA ARG A 88 9.81 0.11 -5.97
C ARG A 88 9.56 -1.32 -5.52
N THR A 89 8.34 -1.78 -5.68
CA THR A 89 7.92 -3.13 -5.32
C THR A 89 7.27 -3.76 -6.53
N GLY A 90 7.12 -5.09 -6.51
CA GLY A 90 6.52 -5.77 -7.65
C GLY A 90 6.79 -7.26 -7.66
N VAL A 91 6.59 -7.88 -8.81
CA VAL A 91 6.87 -9.29 -9.06
C VAL A 91 7.80 -9.43 -10.25
N VAL A 92 8.77 -10.31 -10.13
CA VAL A 92 9.59 -10.78 -11.24
C VAL A 92 9.16 -12.20 -11.62
N ALA A 93 8.95 -12.43 -12.92
CA ALA A 93 8.84 -13.76 -13.50
C ALA A 93 10.21 -14.17 -14.03
N VAL A 94 10.73 -15.29 -13.55
CA VAL A 94 12.05 -15.82 -13.92
C VAL A 94 11.88 -17.22 -14.50
N PRO A 95 12.41 -17.50 -15.70
CA PRO A 95 12.44 -18.87 -16.21
C PRO A 95 13.20 -19.78 -15.25
N THR A 96 12.70 -20.99 -14.99
CA THR A 96 13.31 -21.94 -14.04
C THR A 96 14.79 -22.17 -14.34
N LYS A 97 15.15 -22.32 -15.63
CA LYS A 97 16.55 -22.48 -16.07
C LYS A 97 17.45 -21.32 -15.65
N VAL A 98 16.97 -20.09 -15.81
CA VAL A 98 17.72 -18.88 -15.42
C VAL A 98 17.89 -18.84 -13.90
N MET A 99 16.85 -19.19 -13.14
CA MET A 99 16.96 -19.24 -11.68
C MET A 99 17.96 -20.31 -11.20
N ASP A 100 18.00 -21.45 -11.88
CA ASP A 100 18.92 -22.55 -11.56
C ASP A 100 20.38 -22.17 -11.90
N GLU A 101 20.61 -21.43 -13.01
CA GLU A 101 21.91 -20.86 -13.38
C GLU A 101 22.40 -19.79 -12.38
N LEU A 102 21.50 -18.93 -11.92
CA LEU A 102 21.82 -17.94 -10.88
C LEU A 102 22.16 -18.63 -9.56
N GLY A 103 21.45 -19.70 -9.22
CA GLY A 103 21.64 -20.52 -8.03
C GLY A 103 21.26 -19.85 -6.71
N SER A 104 20.93 -18.55 -6.71
CA SER A 104 20.58 -17.80 -5.50
C SER A 104 19.70 -16.59 -5.79
N LYS A 105 18.84 -16.23 -4.82
CA LYS A 105 17.96 -15.06 -4.91
C LYS A 105 18.72 -13.74 -4.78
N GLU A 106 19.86 -13.74 -4.11
CA GLU A 106 20.71 -12.56 -3.94
C GLU A 106 21.32 -12.13 -5.28
N LYS A 107 21.68 -13.09 -6.16
CA LYS A 107 22.14 -12.75 -7.52
C LYS A 107 21.00 -12.18 -8.36
N LEU A 108 19.80 -12.75 -8.24
CA LEU A 108 18.60 -12.18 -8.87
C LEU A 108 18.31 -10.76 -8.36
N ALA A 109 18.43 -10.51 -7.06
CA ALA A 109 18.27 -9.18 -6.47
C ALA A 109 19.26 -8.16 -7.05
N LYS A 110 20.54 -8.56 -7.20
CA LYS A 110 21.57 -7.72 -7.84
C LYS A 110 21.24 -7.38 -9.29
N LEU A 111 20.68 -8.33 -10.05
CA LEU A 111 20.24 -8.09 -11.44
C LEU A 111 19.04 -7.13 -11.52
N LEU A 112 18.14 -7.18 -10.52
CA LEU A 112 17.00 -6.26 -10.42
C LEU A 112 17.39 -4.84 -9.97
N SER A 113 18.67 -4.62 -9.64
CA SER A 113 19.16 -3.32 -9.23
C SER A 113 19.04 -2.29 -10.35
N ARG A 114 18.96 -1.01 -9.98
CA ARG A 114 18.87 0.07 -10.98
C ARG A 114 20.07 0.08 -11.94
N GLN A 115 21.23 -0.35 -11.46
CA GLN A 115 22.49 -0.34 -12.21
C GLN A 115 22.52 -1.41 -13.30
N ASN A 116 21.79 -2.51 -13.13
CA ASN A 116 21.84 -3.68 -14.00
C ASN A 116 20.56 -3.88 -14.82
N LYS A 117 19.75 -2.82 -14.97
CA LYS A 117 18.44 -2.91 -15.64
C LYS A 117 18.54 -3.40 -17.09
N GLU A 118 19.67 -3.17 -17.75
CA GLU A 118 19.93 -3.58 -19.14
C GLU A 118 20.55 -4.99 -19.24
N GLU A 119 21.00 -5.56 -18.12
CA GLU A 119 21.67 -6.88 -18.06
C GLU A 119 20.73 -8.01 -17.65
N LEU A 120 19.41 -7.78 -17.72
CA LEU A 120 18.45 -8.83 -17.37
C LEU A 120 18.53 -9.99 -18.37
N PRO A 121 18.69 -11.24 -17.90
CA PRO A 121 18.71 -12.41 -18.77
C PRO A 121 17.43 -12.52 -19.60
N ALA A 122 17.55 -13.09 -20.80
CA ALA A 122 16.42 -13.30 -21.68
C ALA A 122 15.28 -14.08 -20.98
N GLY A 123 14.05 -13.61 -21.17
CA GLY A 123 12.85 -14.21 -20.57
C GLY A 123 12.58 -13.81 -19.12
N VAL A 124 13.47 -13.04 -18.46
CA VAL A 124 13.16 -12.43 -17.17
C VAL A 124 12.29 -11.20 -17.39
N VAL A 125 11.10 -11.19 -16.78
CA VAL A 125 10.12 -10.11 -16.95
C VAL A 125 9.74 -9.52 -15.60
N VAL A 126 9.81 -8.20 -15.49
CA VAL A 126 9.56 -7.48 -14.24
C VAL A 126 8.27 -6.68 -14.34
N PHE A 127 7.40 -6.82 -13.35
CA PHE A 127 6.23 -6.00 -13.14
C PHE A 127 6.39 -5.14 -11.88
N GLU A 128 6.47 -3.82 -12.04
CA GLU A 128 6.54 -2.87 -10.93
C GLU A 128 5.12 -2.45 -10.49
N THR A 129 4.81 -2.57 -9.20
CA THR A 129 3.62 -1.94 -8.59
C THR A 129 3.97 -0.53 -8.11
N ARG A 130 3.00 0.39 -8.18
CA ARG A 130 3.18 1.77 -7.71
C ARG A 130 1.92 2.28 -7.03
N GLY A 131 2.11 2.88 -5.85
CA GLY A 131 1.07 3.53 -5.08
C GLY A 131 0.22 2.54 -4.29
N THR A 132 -0.11 2.90 -3.05
CA THR A 132 -1.00 2.13 -2.17
C THR A 132 -2.37 2.77 -2.00
N SER A 133 -2.61 3.91 -2.65
CA SER A 133 -3.86 4.65 -2.59
C SER A 133 -4.15 5.35 -3.90
N ARG A 134 -5.41 5.70 -4.11
CA ARG A 134 -5.90 6.43 -5.28
C ARG A 134 -6.99 7.40 -4.88
N ASP A 135 -6.99 8.56 -5.51
CA ASP A 135 -8.05 9.54 -5.34
C ASP A 135 -9.17 9.24 -6.35
N LEU A 136 -10.37 8.99 -5.85
CA LEU A 136 -11.59 8.78 -6.62
C LEU A 136 -12.55 9.93 -6.37
N LYS A 137 -13.46 10.21 -7.31
CA LYS A 137 -14.54 11.16 -7.05
C LYS A 137 -15.38 10.68 -5.88
N ASP A 138 -15.91 11.60 -5.08
CA ASP A 138 -16.77 11.25 -3.93
C ASP A 138 -18.01 10.44 -4.34
N SER A 139 -18.52 10.68 -5.56
CA SER A 139 -19.64 9.94 -6.15
C SER A 139 -19.31 8.51 -6.57
N ASP A 140 -18.03 8.12 -6.60
CA ASP A 140 -17.64 6.75 -6.91
C ASP A 140 -17.99 5.83 -5.74
N PRO A 141 -18.77 4.75 -5.93
CA PRO A 141 -19.18 3.89 -4.82
C PRO A 141 -18.03 3.07 -4.22
N ARG A 142 -16.87 2.98 -4.91
CA ARG A 142 -15.74 2.15 -4.45
C ARG A 142 -15.14 2.67 -3.15
N THR A 143 -14.91 1.75 -2.23
CA THR A 143 -14.14 1.97 -0.98
C THR A 143 -12.68 1.54 -1.11
N LYS A 144 -12.33 0.88 -2.23
CA LYS A 144 -11.01 0.35 -2.56
C LYS A 144 -10.89 0.18 -4.07
N VAL A 145 -9.68 0.37 -4.58
CA VAL A 145 -9.31 0.09 -5.97
C VAL A 145 -8.49 -1.18 -6.01
N GLN A 146 -8.82 -2.10 -6.92
CA GLN A 146 -8.06 -3.32 -7.15
C GLN A 146 -7.57 -3.32 -8.59
N ASN A 147 -6.26 -3.41 -8.78
CA ASN A 147 -5.64 -3.61 -10.09
C ASN A 147 -5.38 -5.11 -10.27
N VAL A 148 -6.14 -5.74 -11.14
CA VAL A 148 -5.95 -7.14 -11.51
C VAL A 148 -4.82 -7.20 -12.53
N VAL A 149 -3.74 -7.87 -12.15
CA VAL A 149 -2.55 -8.09 -12.97
C VAL A 149 -2.64 -9.50 -13.53
N THR A 150 -3.03 -9.60 -14.80
CA THR A 150 -3.10 -10.88 -15.51
C THR A 150 -1.72 -11.23 -16.05
N VAL A 151 -1.24 -12.42 -15.71
CA VAL A 151 -0.02 -13.02 -16.25
C VAL A 151 -0.41 -13.97 -17.36
N SER A 152 0.10 -13.72 -18.56
CA SER A 152 -0.19 -14.49 -19.77
C SER A 152 1.11 -14.90 -20.46
N ARG A 153 1.04 -15.94 -21.30
CA ARG A 153 2.16 -16.36 -22.13
C ARG A 153 2.38 -15.35 -23.26
N ASP A 154 3.63 -15.04 -23.54
CA ASP A 154 4.03 -14.19 -24.66
C ASP A 154 5.07 -14.94 -25.50
N ASP A 155 4.86 -15.08 -26.80
CA ASP A 155 5.74 -15.89 -27.65
C ASP A 155 7.13 -15.26 -27.86
N LYS A 156 7.30 -13.97 -27.56
CA LYS A 156 8.57 -13.24 -27.72
C LYS A 156 9.30 -13.05 -26.40
N ALA A 157 8.59 -12.61 -25.36
CA ALA A 157 9.14 -12.30 -24.05
C ALA A 157 9.00 -13.47 -23.05
N GLY A 158 8.29 -14.54 -23.44
CA GLY A 158 7.97 -15.69 -22.61
C GLY A 158 6.71 -15.46 -21.76
N VAL A 159 6.68 -14.36 -20.99
CA VAL A 159 5.55 -13.98 -20.14
C VAL A 159 5.25 -12.49 -20.29
N LYS A 160 3.97 -12.12 -20.19
CA LYS A 160 3.50 -10.73 -20.19
C LYS A 160 2.56 -10.45 -19.03
N PHE A 161 2.81 -9.35 -18.35
CA PHE A 161 1.93 -8.81 -17.32
C PHE A 161 1.01 -7.74 -17.92
N THR A 162 -0.30 -7.89 -17.72
CA THR A 162 -1.31 -6.89 -18.12
C THR A 162 -2.08 -6.46 -16.89
N ALA A 163 -1.95 -5.21 -16.47
CA ALA A 163 -2.71 -4.66 -15.35
C ALA A 163 -3.97 -3.94 -15.85
N LYS A 164 -5.13 -4.31 -15.29
CA LYS A 164 -6.40 -3.62 -15.49
C LYS A 164 -7.03 -3.32 -14.15
N GLU A 165 -7.53 -2.11 -13.98
CA GLU A 165 -8.36 -1.76 -12.83
C GLU A 165 -9.66 -2.57 -12.88
N ALA A 166 -10.01 -3.19 -11.75
CA ALA A 166 -11.29 -3.88 -11.61
C ALA A 166 -12.43 -2.87 -11.84
N PRO A 167 -13.47 -3.26 -12.59
CA PRO A 167 -14.60 -2.38 -12.85
C PRO A 167 -15.21 -1.94 -11.52
N ALA A 168 -15.76 -0.72 -11.50
CA ALA A 168 -16.58 -0.30 -10.38
C ALA A 168 -17.73 -1.31 -10.20
N PRO A 169 -18.09 -1.66 -8.96
CA PRO A 169 -19.31 -2.41 -8.73
C PRO A 169 -20.45 -1.63 -9.39
N ALA A 170 -21.42 -2.35 -9.96
CA ALA A 170 -22.60 -1.73 -10.57
C ALA A 170 -23.15 -0.69 -9.58
N GLY A 171 -23.21 0.56 -10.02
CA GLY A 171 -23.73 1.63 -9.19
C GLY A 171 -25.13 1.23 -8.76
N GLN A 172 -25.39 1.23 -7.46
CA GLN A 172 -26.76 1.45 -7.04
C GLN A 172 -27.16 2.79 -7.65
N ASP A 173 -28.17 2.76 -8.52
CA ASP A 173 -28.81 3.96 -9.04
C ASP A 173 -28.94 4.98 -7.92
N ALA A 174 -28.57 6.22 -8.23
CA ALA A 174 -28.55 7.34 -7.32
C ALA A 174 -29.78 7.30 -6.39
N GLY A 175 -29.56 6.86 -5.15
CA GLY A 175 -30.47 7.17 -4.07
C GLY A 175 -30.61 8.69 -4.01
N PRO A 176 -31.82 9.22 -3.75
CA PRO A 176 -32.07 10.64 -3.84
C PRO A 176 -31.05 11.39 -2.99
N GLU A 177 -30.54 12.50 -3.55
CA GLU A 177 -29.65 13.44 -2.88
C GLU A 177 -29.96 13.49 -1.39
N VAL A 178 -28.94 13.26 -0.56
CA VAL A 178 -29.02 13.55 0.88
C VAL A 178 -29.08 15.07 1.00
N SER A 179 -30.30 15.58 0.79
CA SER A 179 -30.78 16.89 1.12
C SER A 179 -30.31 17.24 2.52
N ALA A 180 -29.67 18.41 2.62
CA ALA A 180 -29.48 19.25 3.80
C ALA A 180 -29.50 18.53 5.15
N TRP A 181 -28.33 18.43 5.78
CA TRP A 181 -28.22 18.14 7.22
C TRP A 181 -29.20 19.04 8.00
N PRO A 182 -30.15 18.48 8.78
CA PRO A 182 -31.01 19.29 9.61
C PRO A 182 -30.17 19.88 10.77
N PRO A 183 -30.28 21.18 11.08
CA PRO A 183 -29.40 21.88 12.02
C PRO A 183 -29.69 21.56 13.51
N GLY A 184 -30.24 20.38 13.82
CA GLY A 184 -30.76 20.05 15.15
C GLY A 184 -29.88 19.16 16.02
N GLN A 185 -28.89 18.44 15.47
CA GLN A 185 -28.19 17.39 16.22
C GLN A 185 -26.89 17.86 16.92
N VAL A 186 -26.39 19.06 16.63
CA VAL A 186 -25.21 19.61 17.31
C VAL A 186 -25.56 20.23 18.67
N VAL A 187 -26.83 20.59 18.91
CA VAL A 187 -27.27 21.21 20.17
C VAL A 187 -27.43 20.18 21.30
N ALA A 188 -27.79 18.93 20.99
CA ALA A 188 -27.98 17.88 22.00
C ALA A 188 -26.65 17.44 22.66
N GLY A 189 -25.55 17.42 21.89
CA GLY A 189 -24.23 17.04 22.41
C GLY A 189 -23.62 18.08 23.36
N VAL A 190 -23.84 19.38 23.08
CA VAL A 190 -23.33 20.48 23.93
C VAL A 190 -24.13 20.60 25.23
N ALA A 191 -25.45 20.37 25.20
CA ALA A 191 -26.29 20.39 26.40
C ALA A 191 -25.98 19.24 27.36
N ALA A 192 -25.71 18.03 26.84
CA ALA A 192 -25.33 16.88 27.67
C ALA A 192 -23.97 17.07 28.36
N GLY A 193 -23.00 17.71 27.69
CA GLY A 193 -21.68 18.02 28.25
C GLY A 193 -21.74 19.02 29.42
N LEU A 194 -22.57 20.07 29.31
CA LEU A 194 -22.70 21.08 30.37
C LEU A 194 -23.42 20.54 31.62
N ALA A 195 -24.36 19.61 31.48
CA ALA A 195 -25.06 19.01 32.61
C ALA A 195 -24.13 18.13 33.47
N VAL A 196 -23.21 17.39 32.86
CA VAL A 196 -22.23 16.54 33.59
C VAL A 196 -21.23 17.39 34.37
N VAL A 197 -20.78 18.51 33.80
CA VAL A 197 -19.86 19.44 34.48
C VAL A 197 -20.55 20.14 35.65
N ALA A 198 -21.80 20.57 35.50
CA ALA A 198 -22.55 21.21 36.59
C ALA A 198 -22.83 20.26 37.77
N LEU A 199 -23.18 19.00 37.49
CA LEU A 199 -23.40 17.97 38.51
C LEU A 199 -22.09 17.57 39.22
N GLY A 200 -20.98 17.49 38.49
CA GLY A 200 -19.66 17.19 39.07
C GLY A 200 -19.16 18.29 40.02
N VAL A 201 -19.33 19.56 39.66
CA VAL A 201 -18.94 20.70 40.50
C VAL A 201 -19.82 20.83 41.74
N TRP A 202 -21.10 20.48 41.64
CA TRP A 202 -22.01 20.47 42.80
C TRP A 202 -21.66 19.35 43.81
N PHE A 203 -21.33 18.15 43.32
CA PHE A 203 -20.93 17.04 44.18
C PHE A 203 -19.59 17.28 44.88
N ALA A 204 -18.64 17.94 44.21
CA ALA A 204 -17.33 18.28 44.78
C ALA A 204 -17.41 19.36 45.87
N ARG A 205 -18.46 20.21 45.88
CA ARG A 205 -18.67 21.25 46.91
C ARG A 205 -19.39 20.77 48.17
N ARG A 206 -19.91 19.54 48.19
CA ARG A 206 -20.63 18.95 49.34
C ARG A 206 -19.81 17.93 50.14
N LYS A 207 -18.54 17.72 49.79
CA LYS A 207 -17.58 16.94 50.58
C LYS A 207 -16.56 17.85 51.24
#